data_AF-A0A0T5ZTL9-F1
#
_entry.id   AF-A0A0T5ZTL9-F1
#
_cell.length_a   1.000
_cell.length_b   1.000
_cell.length_c   1.000
_cell.angle_alpha   90.00
_cell.angle_beta   90.00
_cell.angle_gamma   90.00
#
_symmetry.space_group_name_H-M   'P 1'
#
loop_
_entity.id
_entity.type
_entity.pdbx_description
1 polymer ?
#
loop_
_entity_poly.entity_id
_entity_poly.type
_entity_poly.pdbx_seq_one_letter_code
_entity_poly.pdbx_strand_id
1 'polypeptide(L)'
;MKAILVLMLIVLLGGLIALTTGCTELNMGTQVLFEGPLMVQSKSSDIFAIYYTRVKDCMGVSKPLPLPDVKIIDGNGVMCGDNVGFGCYHNDYRKGTIIIPIETNPTVIKHEFIHHILFLTTGNMDLNHNTEWFIKCGGLGEQVQRPRKDTLSQNLLPN
;
A
#
# COMPACT_ATOMS: atom_id res chain seq x y z
N MET A 1 10.38 -51.00 16.66
CA MET A 1 10.58 -50.65 15.22
C MET A 1 9.38 -50.00 14.54
N LYS A 2 8.12 -50.19 14.97
CA LYS A 2 6.94 -49.56 14.31
C LYS A 2 6.71 -48.07 14.64
N ALA A 3 7.15 -47.59 15.80
CA ALA A 3 6.90 -46.21 16.25
C ALA A 3 7.80 -45.16 15.58
N ILE A 4 9.02 -45.54 15.18
CA ILE A 4 9.99 -44.60 14.55
C ILE A 4 9.57 -44.28 13.10
N LEU A 5 8.94 -45.25 12.41
CA LEU A 5 8.48 -45.08 11.03
C LEU A 5 7.33 -44.06 10.93
N VAL A 6 6.45 -44.01 11.94
CA VAL A 6 5.32 -43.07 12.00
C VAL A 6 5.80 -41.65 12.28
N LEU A 7 6.84 -41.50 13.11
CA LEU A 7 7.41 -40.18 13.43
C LEU A 7 8.10 -39.55 12.21
N MET A 8 8.81 -40.35 11.40
CA MET A 8 9.44 -39.84 10.17
C MET A 8 8.42 -39.46 9.08
N LEU A 9 7.27 -40.14 9.02
CA LEU A 9 6.22 -39.81 8.06
C LEU A 9 5.54 -38.47 8.37
N ILE A 10 5.38 -38.13 9.65
CA ILE A 10 4.78 -36.85 10.09
C ILE A 10 5.73 -35.68 9.85
N VAL A 11 7.04 -35.87 9.99
CA VAL A 11 8.04 -34.83 9.69
C VAL A 11 8.14 -34.56 8.19
N LEU A 12 8.00 -35.60 7.34
CA LEU A 12 7.96 -35.44 5.88
C LEU A 12 6.65 -34.80 5.39
N LEU A 13 5.51 -35.09 6.02
CA LEU A 13 4.22 -34.46 5.66
C LEU A 13 4.09 -33.03 6.20
N GLY A 14 4.65 -32.73 7.38
CA GLY A 14 4.66 -31.39 7.98
C GLY A 14 5.67 -30.44 7.31
N GLY A 15 6.74 -30.97 6.73
CA GLY A 15 7.72 -30.17 5.98
C GLY A 15 7.23 -29.72 4.60
N LEU A 16 6.27 -30.44 3.99
CA LEU A 16 5.77 -30.13 2.64
C LEU A 16 4.72 -29.01 2.61
N ILE A 17 4.09 -28.70 3.76
CA ILE A 17 3.05 -27.66 3.85
C ILE A 17 3.67 -26.26 4.10
N ALA A 18 4.95 -26.19 4.47
CA ALA A 18 5.61 -24.93 4.85
C ALA A 18 6.23 -24.13 3.70
N LEU A 19 6.05 -24.53 2.43
CA LEU A 19 6.69 -23.88 1.26
C LEU A 19 5.70 -23.37 0.19
N THR A 20 4.39 -23.36 0.47
CA THR A 20 3.40 -22.81 -0.46
C THR A 20 2.85 -21.45 -0.03
N THR A 21 3.57 -20.68 0.78
CA THR A 21 3.39 -19.22 0.77
C THR A 21 3.95 -18.74 -0.55
N GLY A 22 3.19 -18.98 -1.62
CA GLY A 22 3.52 -18.59 -2.97
C GLY A 22 3.94 -17.14 -2.95
N CYS A 23 5.04 -16.84 -3.61
CA CYS A 23 5.26 -15.52 -4.16
C CYS A 23 4.01 -15.22 -4.98
N THR A 24 3.04 -14.51 -4.41
CA THR A 24 1.91 -14.01 -5.18
C THR A 24 2.52 -12.98 -6.12
N GLU A 25 2.88 -13.41 -7.33
CA GLU A 25 3.34 -12.51 -8.36
C GLU A 25 2.28 -11.43 -8.53
N LEU A 26 2.72 -10.17 -8.58
CA LEU A 26 1.84 -9.05 -8.88
C LEU A 26 1.39 -9.21 -10.33
N ASN A 27 0.15 -9.67 -10.51
CA ASN A 27 -0.55 -9.65 -11.77
C ASN A 27 -0.90 -8.21 -12.09
N MET A 28 -0.14 -7.64 -13.02
CA MET A 28 -0.35 -6.30 -13.54
C MET A 28 -1.75 -6.19 -14.14
N GLY A 29 -2.50 -5.18 -13.69
CA GLY A 29 -3.76 -4.79 -14.32
C GLY A 29 -3.54 -4.29 -15.75
N THR A 30 -4.41 -4.72 -16.65
CA THR A 30 -4.35 -4.36 -18.07
C THR A 30 -5.62 -3.65 -18.55
N GLN A 31 -6.72 -3.79 -17.81
CA GLN A 31 -8.03 -3.22 -18.12
C GLN A 31 -8.41 -2.13 -17.13
N VAL A 32 -8.90 -1.01 -17.65
CA VAL A 32 -9.52 0.05 -16.85
C VAL A 32 -10.99 -0.32 -16.60
N LEU A 33 -11.36 -0.49 -15.34
CA LEU A 33 -12.72 -0.82 -14.92
C LEU A 33 -13.53 0.44 -14.59
N PHE A 34 -12.84 1.47 -14.09
CA PHE A 34 -13.43 2.78 -13.80
C PHE A 34 -12.38 3.88 -13.93
N GLU A 35 -12.80 5.06 -14.41
CA GLU A 35 -11.98 6.28 -14.40
C GLU A 35 -12.91 7.49 -14.26
N GLY A 36 -12.65 8.34 -13.27
CA GLY A 36 -13.48 9.52 -13.04
C GLY A 36 -13.02 10.38 -11.86
N PRO A 37 -13.62 11.57 -11.69
CA PRO A 37 -13.26 12.46 -10.59
C PRO A 37 -13.63 11.85 -9.25
N LEU A 38 -12.78 12.08 -8.24
CA LEU A 38 -13.16 11.84 -6.86
C LEU A 38 -14.27 12.83 -6.47
N MET A 39 -15.48 12.33 -6.18
CA MET A 39 -16.64 13.18 -5.92
C MET A 39 -16.84 13.36 -4.41
N VAL A 40 -16.29 14.43 -3.84
CA VAL A 40 -16.58 14.82 -2.45
C VAL A 40 -17.92 15.56 -2.42
N GLN A 41 -19.05 14.86 -2.52
CA GLN A 41 -20.34 15.45 -2.14
C GLN A 41 -20.66 15.09 -0.69
N SER A 42 -21.16 16.06 0.09
CA SER A 42 -21.46 15.96 1.53
C SER A 42 -22.57 14.95 1.91
N LYS A 43 -23.14 14.24 0.91
CA LYS A 43 -24.05 13.10 1.08
C LYS A 43 -23.57 11.83 0.37
N SER A 44 -22.38 11.84 -0.23
CA SER A 44 -21.83 10.68 -0.92
C SER A 44 -21.26 9.69 0.09
N SER A 45 -21.63 8.42 -0.06
CA SER A 45 -21.00 7.29 0.61
C SER A 45 -19.66 6.92 -0.05
N ASP A 46 -19.00 7.87 -0.73
CA ASP A 46 -17.72 7.63 -1.41
C ASP A 46 -16.62 7.51 -0.35
N ILE A 47 -16.23 6.27 -0.09
CA ILE A 47 -15.22 5.94 0.90
C ILE A 47 -13.86 6.59 0.58
N PHE A 48 -13.56 6.84 -0.70
CA PHE A 48 -12.32 7.48 -1.12
C PHE A 48 -12.31 8.96 -0.74
N ALA A 49 -13.45 9.65 -0.86
CA ALA A 49 -13.59 11.05 -0.42
C ALA A 49 -13.38 11.20 1.10
N ILE A 50 -13.86 10.21 1.87
CA ILE A 50 -13.63 10.16 3.33
C ILE A 50 -12.15 9.96 3.64
N TYR A 51 -11.47 9.03 2.95
CA TYR A 51 -10.05 8.80 3.14
C TYR A 51 -9.21 10.03 2.79
N TYR A 52 -9.50 10.68 1.67
CA TYR A 52 -8.83 11.90 1.27
C TYR A 52 -8.95 13.00 2.34
N THR A 53 -10.17 13.26 2.82
CA THR A 53 -10.43 14.27 3.85
C THR A 53 -9.65 13.95 5.13
N ARG A 54 -9.66 12.70 5.59
CA ARG A 54 -8.91 12.28 6.79
C ARG A 54 -7.40 12.46 6.64
N VAL A 55 -6.83 12.12 5.48
CA VAL A 55 -5.39 12.31 5.22
C VAL A 55 -5.05 13.79 5.19
N LYS A 56 -5.83 14.59 4.48
CA LYS A 56 -5.65 16.06 4.38
C LYS A 56 -5.71 16.74 5.75
N ASP A 57 -6.69 16.37 6.58
CA ASP A 57 -6.85 16.89 7.93
C ASP A 57 -5.69 16.45 8.83
N CYS A 58 -5.26 15.18 8.74
CA CYS A 58 -4.11 14.67 9.47
C CYS A 58 -2.81 15.39 9.12
N MET A 59 -2.61 15.76 7.85
CA MET A 59 -1.48 16.54 7.38
C MET A 59 -1.59 18.04 7.71
N GLY A 60 -2.68 18.47 8.38
CA GLY A 60 -2.89 19.86 8.77
C GLY A 60 -3.15 20.81 7.60
N VAL A 61 -3.58 20.31 6.44
CA VAL A 61 -3.81 21.14 5.24
C VAL A 61 -5.22 21.70 5.24
N SER A 62 -5.36 22.99 5.56
CA SER A 62 -6.67 23.65 5.63
C SER A 62 -7.17 24.16 4.28
N LYS A 63 -6.27 24.58 3.39
CA LYS A 63 -6.64 25.15 2.08
C LYS A 63 -7.39 24.13 1.21
N PRO A 64 -8.35 24.56 0.38
CA PRO A 64 -8.95 23.67 -0.63
C PRO A 64 -7.86 23.25 -1.63
N LEU A 65 -7.90 21.98 -2.01
CA LEU A 65 -7.01 21.38 -3.00
C LEU A 65 -7.87 20.73 -4.09
N PRO A 66 -7.46 20.79 -5.37
CA PRO A 66 -8.13 20.03 -6.42
C PRO A 66 -8.11 18.54 -6.06
N LEU A 67 -9.25 17.88 -6.23
CA LEU A 67 -9.37 16.44 -5.98
C LEU A 67 -8.79 15.67 -7.16
N PRO A 68 -8.10 14.54 -6.92
CA PRO A 68 -7.58 13.72 -8.00
C PRO A 68 -8.71 12.97 -8.71
N ASP A 69 -8.44 12.50 -9.93
CA ASP A 69 -9.22 11.41 -10.50
C ASP A 69 -8.83 10.08 -9.84
N VAL A 70 -9.75 9.12 -9.84
CA VAL A 70 -9.49 7.74 -9.44
C VAL A 70 -9.67 6.85 -10.66
N LYS A 71 -8.64 6.04 -10.93
CA LYS A 71 -8.62 5.03 -11.98
C LYS A 71 -8.50 3.66 -11.33
N ILE A 72 -9.53 2.84 -11.48
CA ILE A 72 -9.55 1.47 -10.96
C ILE A 72 -9.24 0.52 -12.11
N ILE A 73 -8.24 -0.32 -11.93
CA ILE A 73 -7.83 -1.33 -12.90
C ILE A 73 -8.08 -2.74 -12.37
N ASP A 74 -8.15 -3.73 -13.26
CA ASP A 74 -8.16 -5.14 -12.88
C ASP A 74 -6.80 -5.58 -12.30
N GLY A 75 -6.69 -6.84 -11.87
CA GLY A 75 -5.44 -7.38 -11.30
C GLY A 75 -5.16 -6.92 -9.86
N ASN A 76 -3.92 -7.08 -9.41
CA ASN A 76 -3.46 -6.73 -8.06
C ASN A 76 -2.21 -5.82 -8.05
N GLY A 77 -1.69 -5.45 -9.22
CA GLY A 77 -0.57 -4.52 -9.39
C GLY A 77 -0.82 -3.48 -10.48
N VAL A 78 -0.21 -2.30 -10.33
CA VAL A 78 -0.29 -1.16 -11.25
C VAL A 78 1.11 -0.73 -11.68
N MET A 79 1.24 -0.16 -12.87
CA MET A 79 2.51 0.44 -13.30
C MET A 79 2.69 1.86 -12.75
N CYS A 80 3.82 2.07 -12.06
CA CYS A 80 4.28 3.33 -11.49
C CYS A 80 5.64 3.73 -12.06
N GLY A 81 5.62 4.42 -13.20
CA GLY A 81 6.85 4.62 -13.97
C GLY A 81 7.40 3.27 -14.42
N ASP A 82 8.62 2.95 -14.01
CA ASP A 82 9.30 1.71 -14.38
C ASP A 82 9.06 0.55 -13.37
N ASN A 83 8.29 0.77 -12.31
CA ASN A 83 8.06 -0.22 -11.25
C ASN A 83 6.60 -0.67 -11.19
N VAL A 84 6.37 -1.90 -10.75
CA VAL A 84 5.03 -2.39 -10.39
C VAL A 84 4.77 -2.11 -8.91
N GLY A 85 3.64 -1.47 -8.61
CA GLY A 85 3.19 -1.16 -7.25
C GLY A 85 1.77 -1.64 -6.97
N PHE A 86 1.31 -1.49 -5.73
CA PHE A 86 -0.08 -1.78 -5.34
C PHE A 86 -1.04 -0.59 -5.56
N GLY A 87 -0.49 0.56 -5.90
CA GLY A 87 -1.19 1.82 -6.14
C GLY A 87 -0.20 2.80 -6.75
N CYS A 88 -0.73 3.85 -7.38
CA CYS A 88 0.08 4.89 -8.00
C CYS A 88 -0.57 6.26 -7.95
N TYR A 89 0.17 7.27 -7.55
CA TYR A 89 -0.15 8.65 -7.87
C TYR A 89 0.61 9.13 -9.11
N HIS A 90 -0.13 9.55 -10.13
CA HIS A 90 0.42 10.24 -11.29
C HIS A 90 0.06 11.73 -11.25
N ASN A 91 1.07 12.58 -11.28
CA ASN A 91 0.86 14.01 -11.41
C ASN A 91 0.70 14.41 -12.89
N ASP A 92 -0.52 14.78 -13.28
CA ASP A 92 -0.84 15.35 -14.60
C ASP A 92 -0.77 16.89 -14.64
N TYR A 93 -0.18 17.52 -13.62
CA TYR A 93 -0.01 18.96 -13.39
C TYR A 93 -1.31 19.77 -13.18
N ARG A 94 -2.51 19.17 -13.30
CA ARG A 94 -3.78 19.89 -13.11
C ARG A 94 -4.53 19.45 -11.84
N LYS A 95 -4.58 18.16 -11.59
CA LYS A 95 -5.30 17.57 -10.44
C LYS A 95 -4.71 16.25 -9.97
N GLY A 96 -3.99 15.54 -10.83
CA GLY A 96 -3.41 14.24 -10.56
C GLY A 96 -4.43 13.10 -10.62
N THR A 97 -3.91 11.89 -10.74
CA THR A 97 -4.70 10.66 -10.85
C THR A 97 -4.15 9.63 -9.87
N ILE A 98 -5.05 9.01 -9.11
CA ILE A 98 -4.77 7.86 -8.25
C ILE A 98 -5.18 6.62 -9.02
N ILE A 99 -4.22 5.75 -9.32
CA ILE A 99 -4.42 4.49 -10.04
C ILE A 99 -4.29 3.35 -9.05
N ILE A 100 -5.33 2.53 -8.89
CA ILE A 100 -5.36 1.44 -7.93
C ILE A 100 -6.01 0.19 -8.53
N PRO A 101 -5.61 -1.02 -8.10
CA PRO A 101 -6.34 -2.24 -8.42
C PRO A 101 -7.76 -2.24 -7.84
N ILE A 102 -8.65 -3.08 -8.38
CA ILE A 102 -10.03 -3.23 -7.89
C ILE A 102 -10.11 -3.67 -6.42
N GLU A 103 -9.18 -4.52 -5.99
CA GLU A 103 -9.08 -5.00 -4.61
C GLU A 103 -7.91 -4.33 -3.90
N THR A 104 -8.06 -3.04 -3.57
CA THR A 104 -6.99 -2.27 -2.93
C THR A 104 -7.22 -2.05 -1.44
N ASN A 105 -6.17 -2.29 -0.65
CA ASN A 105 -6.19 -2.00 0.79
C ASN A 105 -6.32 -0.48 1.04
N PRO A 106 -7.22 -0.03 1.94
CA PRO A 106 -7.36 1.39 2.30
C PRO A 106 -6.06 2.13 2.64
N THR A 107 -5.06 1.43 3.19
CA THR A 107 -3.74 1.98 3.52
C THR A 107 -2.99 2.43 2.28
N VAL A 108 -3.07 1.66 1.18
CA VAL A 108 -2.47 2.03 -0.11
C VAL A 108 -3.17 3.25 -0.69
N ILE A 109 -4.50 3.29 -0.63
CA ILE A 109 -5.27 4.44 -1.14
C ILE A 109 -4.90 5.73 -0.38
N LYS A 110 -4.81 5.65 0.96
CA LYS A 110 -4.36 6.78 1.79
C LYS A 110 -2.91 7.17 1.49
N HIS A 111 -2.04 6.20 1.24
CA HIS A 111 -0.65 6.44 0.84
C HIS A 111 -0.58 7.26 -0.45
N GLU A 112 -1.34 6.90 -1.49
CA GLU A 112 -1.36 7.67 -2.74
C GLU A 112 -1.93 9.08 -2.54
N PHE A 113 -2.90 9.27 -1.64
CA PHE A 113 -3.39 10.61 -1.30
C PHE A 113 -2.32 11.48 -0.63
N ILE A 114 -1.38 10.90 0.12
CA ILE A 114 -0.26 11.66 0.70
C ILE A 114 0.63 12.20 -0.42
N HIS A 115 0.99 11.37 -1.41
CA HIS A 115 1.77 11.83 -2.57
C HIS A 115 1.08 12.99 -3.29
N HIS A 116 -0.23 12.88 -3.52
CA HIS A 116 -1.03 13.92 -4.14
C HIS A 116 -1.03 15.22 -3.34
N ILE A 117 -1.31 15.16 -2.04
CA ILE A 117 -1.35 16.35 -1.17
C ILE A 117 0.05 16.98 -1.06
N LEU A 118 1.11 16.18 -0.89
CA LEU A 118 2.48 16.66 -0.83
C LEU A 118 2.86 17.39 -2.12
N PHE A 119 2.53 16.83 -3.27
CA PHE A 119 2.81 17.48 -4.55
C PHE A 119 2.10 18.83 -4.67
N LEU A 120 0.80 18.89 -4.38
CA LEU A 120 0.03 20.15 -4.48
C LEU A 120 0.42 21.22 -3.45
N THR A 121 1.04 20.81 -2.34
CA THR A 121 1.45 21.72 -1.27
C THR A 121 2.90 22.16 -1.37
N THR A 122 3.78 21.31 -1.93
CA THR A 122 5.24 21.53 -1.91
C THR A 122 5.92 21.42 -3.28
N GLY A 123 5.23 20.87 -4.29
CA GLY A 123 5.84 20.50 -5.59
C GLY A 123 6.66 19.21 -5.56
N ASN A 124 6.77 18.54 -4.40
CA ASN A 124 7.52 17.30 -4.24
C ASN A 124 6.57 16.17 -3.81
N MET A 125 6.55 15.05 -4.55
CA MET A 125 5.74 13.88 -4.20
C MET A 125 6.37 13.05 -3.08
N ASP A 126 7.66 13.22 -2.75
CA ASP A 126 8.40 12.37 -1.81
C ASP A 126 8.39 10.88 -2.22
N LEU A 127 8.89 10.60 -3.43
CA LEU A 127 8.98 9.24 -4.00
C LEU A 127 9.81 8.26 -3.15
N ASN A 128 10.66 8.78 -2.26
CA ASN A 128 11.49 7.98 -1.36
C ASN A 128 10.84 7.79 0.03
N HIS A 129 9.66 8.37 0.27
CA HIS A 129 8.90 8.26 1.51
C HIS A 129 9.68 8.72 2.75
N ASN A 130 10.42 9.82 2.65
CA ASN A 130 11.24 10.36 3.73
C ASN A 130 10.44 11.17 4.76
N THR A 131 9.27 11.65 4.39
CA THR A 131 8.39 12.42 5.28
C THR A 131 7.63 11.50 6.23
N GLU A 132 7.36 12.00 7.43
CA GLU A 132 6.64 11.25 8.46
C GLU A 132 5.15 11.00 8.14
N TRP A 133 4.61 11.69 7.14
CA TRP A 133 3.19 11.63 6.79
C TRP A 133 2.73 10.24 6.40
N PHE A 134 3.57 9.46 5.72
CA PHE A 134 3.25 8.07 5.36
C PHE A 134 2.99 7.21 6.59
N ILE A 135 3.71 7.45 7.69
CA ILE A 135 3.51 6.74 8.95
C ILE A 135 2.30 7.29 9.70
N LYS A 136 2.23 8.63 9.85
CA LYS A 136 1.21 9.29 10.68
C LYS A 136 -0.19 9.27 10.05
N CYS A 137 -0.29 9.52 8.75
CA CYS A 137 -1.55 9.75 8.05
C CYS A 137 -1.92 8.63 7.07
N GLY A 138 -0.96 7.81 6.66
CA GLY A 138 -1.19 6.68 5.73
C GLY A 138 -1.97 5.52 6.36
N GLY A 139 -2.13 5.51 7.69
CA GLY A 139 -2.79 4.43 8.42
C GLY A 139 -1.85 3.29 8.85
N LEU A 140 -0.53 3.45 8.69
CA LEU A 140 0.46 2.48 9.17
C LEU A 140 0.61 2.47 10.71
N GLY A 141 0.11 3.50 11.40
CA GLY A 141 0.12 3.59 12.86
C GLY A 141 -0.70 2.52 13.60
N GLU A 142 -1.60 1.79 12.94
CA GLU A 142 -2.37 0.69 13.56
C GLU A 142 -1.89 -0.71 13.18
N GLN A 143 -1.03 -0.87 12.16
CA GLN A 143 -0.62 -2.19 11.65
C GLN A 143 0.79 -2.24 11.05
N VAL A 144 1.80 -1.52 11.55
CA VAL A 144 3.20 -1.89 11.28
C VAL A 144 4.09 -1.60 12.48
N GLN A 145 4.09 -2.51 13.46
CA GLN A 145 5.38 -2.88 14.04
C GLN A 145 6.17 -3.50 12.89
N ARG A 146 7.13 -2.75 12.31
CA ARG A 146 8.13 -3.36 11.44
C ARG A 146 8.79 -4.47 12.26
N PRO A 147 9.07 -5.66 11.70
CA PRO A 147 10.13 -6.48 12.25
C PRO A 147 11.39 -5.59 12.28
N ARG A 148 11.83 -5.24 13.48
CA ARG A 148 13.07 -4.52 13.70
C ARG A 148 14.17 -5.35 13.04
N LYS A 149 14.85 -4.79 12.05
CA LYS A 149 16.02 -5.41 11.40
C LYS A 149 17.28 -5.27 12.28
N ASP A 150 17.12 -5.39 13.61
CA ASP A 150 18.20 -5.28 14.61
C ASP A 150 18.18 -6.48 15.58
N THR A 151 17.97 -7.69 15.08
CA THR A 151 18.30 -8.91 15.84
C THR A 151 19.07 -9.88 14.96
N LEU A 152 20.15 -9.41 14.34
CA LEU A 152 21.14 -10.30 13.75
C LEU A 152 22.53 -9.67 13.79
N SER A 153 23.03 -9.41 15.00
CA SER A 153 24.44 -9.55 15.35
C SER A 153 24.61 -9.19 16.83
N GLN A 154 24.51 -10.18 17.71
CA GLN A 154 25.14 -10.23 19.04
C GLN A 154 24.76 -11.55 19.71
N ASN A 155 25.29 -12.65 19.17
CA ASN A 155 25.63 -13.81 19.99
C ASN A 155 27.09 -14.12 19.66
N LEU A 156 27.98 -13.37 20.31
CA LEU A 156 29.32 -13.88 20.59
C LEU A 156 29.13 -15.19 21.35
N LEU A 157 29.56 -16.29 20.73
CA LEU A 157 29.87 -17.52 21.45
C LEU A 157 30.97 -17.20 22.48
N PRO A 158 30.82 -17.56 23.76
CA PRO A 158 31.98 -17.66 24.62
C PRO A 158 32.81 -18.88 24.20
N ASN A 159 34.12 -18.68 24.11
CA ASN A 159 35.13 -19.74 24.05
C ASN A 159 35.05 -20.63 25.30
#